data_AF-A0A8S8ZB92-F1
#
_entry.id   AF-A0A8S8ZB92-F1
#
_cell.length_a   1.000
_cell.length_b   1.000
_cell.length_c   1.000
_cell.angle_alpha   90.00
_cell.angle_beta   90.00
_cell.angle_gamma   90.00
#
_symmetry.space_group_name_H-M   'P 1'
#
loop_
_entity.id
_entity.type
_entity.pdbx_description
1 polymer ?
#
loop_
_entity_poly.entity_id
_entity_poly.type
_entity_poly.pdbx_seq_one_letter_code
_entity_poly.pdbx_strand_id
1 'polypeptide(L)' 'MEKIAVVTGSSSGIGFETSLALARDGYFTYATMRDMKKAERYRELQMKKVFH' A
#
# COMPACT_ATOMS: atom_id res chain seq x y z
N MET A 1 15.67 -3.05 12.88
CA MET A 1 14.82 -1.86 12.62
C MET A 1 13.81 -2.27 11.57
N GLU A 2 12.51 -2.07 11.80
CA GLU A 2 11.48 -2.36 10.79
C GLU A 2 11.53 -1.29 9.69
N LYS A 3 11.56 -1.69 8.41
CA LYS A 3 11.59 -0.77 7.27
C LYS A 3 10.16 -0.32 6.98
N ILE A 4 9.87 0.98 7.06
CA ILE A 4 8.52 1.53 6.85
C ILE A 4 8.48 2.37 5.56
N ALA A 5 7.44 2.19 4.76
CA ALA A 5 7.20 2.99 3.55
C ALA A 5 5.77 3.55 3.51
N VAL A 6 5.62 4.79 3.06
CA VAL A 6 4.32 5.43 2.81
C VAL A 6 4.21 5.73 1.32
N VAL A 7 3.14 5.25 0.70
CA VAL A 7 2.90 5.43 -0.73
C VAL A 7 1.60 6.19 -0.93
N THR A 8 1.71 7.37 -1.54
CA THR A 8 0.56 8.19 -1.92
C THR A 8 0.06 7.85 -3.32
N GLY A 9 -1.24 8.04 -3.56
CA GLY A 9 -1.84 7.72 -4.87
C GLY A 9 -1.84 6.22 -5.19
N SER A 10 -1.99 5.36 -4.17
CA SER A 10 -1.89 3.90 -4.29
C SER A 10 -3.19 3.21 -4.72
N SER A 11 -4.18 3.96 -5.20
CA SER A 11 -5.48 3.40 -5.63
C SER A 11 -5.41 2.64 -6.96
N SER A 12 -4.39 2.90 -7.78
CA SER A 12 -4.16 2.28 -9.10
C SER A 12 -2.77 2.63 -9.65
N GLY A 13 -2.42 2.06 -10.81
CA GLY A 13 -1.21 2.41 -11.55
C GLY A 13 0.08 2.17 -10.77
N ILE A 14 1.07 3.05 -10.97
CA ILE A 14 2.41 2.89 -10.38
C ILE A 14 2.36 2.90 -8.85
N GLY A 15 1.52 3.73 -8.23
CA GLY A 15 1.40 3.77 -6.77
C GLY A 15 0.88 2.45 -6.19
N PHE A 16 0.00 1.76 -6.93
CA PHE A 16 -0.49 0.44 -6.54
C PHE A 16 0.63 -0.61 -6.60
N GLU A 17 1.28 -0.74 -7.77
CA GLU A 17 2.36 -1.72 -7.96
C GLU A 17 3.55 -1.47 -7.03
N THR A 18 3.89 -0.20 -6.77
CA THR A 18 4.96 0.18 -5.85
C THR A 18 4.64 -0.27 -4.42
N SER A 19 3.39 -0.10 -3.99
CA SER A 19 2.95 -0.52 -2.66
C SER A 19 3.04 -2.04 -2.49
N LEU A 20 2.69 -2.81 -3.54
CA LEU A 20 2.84 -4.27 -3.54
C LEU A 20 4.32 -4.69 -3.52
N ALA A 21 5.16 -4.05 -4.33
CA ALA A 21 6.58 -4.35 -4.41
C ALA A 21 7.28 -4.14 -3.06
N LEU A 22 6.99 -3.01 -2.39
CA LEU A 22 7.54 -2.70 -1.07
C LEU A 22 7.08 -3.72 -0.01
N ALA A 23 5.79 -4.08 0.01
CA ALA A 23 5.29 -5.09 0.93
C ALA A 23 5.96 -6.46 0.72
N ARG A 24 6.21 -6.86 -0.55
CA ARG A 24 6.92 -8.10 -0.88
C ARG A 24 8.40 -8.07 -0.49
N ASP A 25 9.03 -6.90 -0.51
CA ASP A 25 10.43 -6.70 -0.09
C ASP A 25 10.60 -6.51 1.43
N GLY A 26 9.55 -6.83 2.20
CA GLY A 26 9.55 -6.82 3.66
C GLY A 26 9.42 -5.42 4.28
N TYR A 27 8.92 -4.43 3.54
CA TYR A 27 8.56 -3.14 4.12
C TYR A 27 7.16 -3.19 4.73
N PHE A 28 7.05 -2.62 5.93
CA PHE A 28 5.77 -2.24 6.47
C PHE A 28 5.20 -1.07 5.67
N THR A 29 4.24 -1.36 4.79
CA THR A 29 3.79 -0.41 3.77
C THR A 29 2.43 0.18 4.11
N TYR A 30 2.36 1.51 4.12
CA TYR A 30 1.14 2.29 4.21
C TYR A 30 0.70 2.78 2.84
N ALA A 31 -0.37 2.19 2.32
CA ALA A 31 -0.96 2.57 1.04
C ALA A 31 -2.08 3.61 1.28
N THR A 32 -1.89 4.84 0.79
CA THR A 32 -2.90 5.90 0.91
C THR A 32 -3.71 6.05 -0.39
N MET A 33 -5.03 6.16 -0.24
CA MET A 33 -5.97 6.29 -1.36
C MET A 33 -7.25 6.97 -0.90
N ARG A 34 -7.88 7.71 -1.82
CA ARG A 34 -9.16 8.41 -1.57
C ARG A 34 -10.36 7.46 -1.57
N ASP A 35 -10.33 6.42 -2.41
CA ASP A 35 -11.42 5.46 -2.57
C ASP A 35 -11.03 4.09 -2.01
N MET A 36 -11.54 3.80 -0.81
CA MET A 36 -11.26 2.57 -0.09
C MET A 36 -11.93 1.34 -0.70
N LYS A 37 -12.90 1.50 -1.61
CA LYS A 37 -13.47 0.35 -2.35
C LYS A 37 -12.42 -0.30 -3.25
N LYS A 38 -11.47 0.48 -3.76
CA LYS A 38 -10.33 -0.03 -4.55
C LYS A 38 -9.30 -0.77 -3.69
N ALA A 39 -9.39 -0.64 -2.36
CA ALA A 39 -8.46 -1.26 -1.42
C ALA A 39 -8.71 -2.77 -1.21
N GLU A 40 -9.77 -3.34 -1.78
CA GLU A 40 -10.01 -4.79 -1.73
C GLU A 40 -8.89 -5.59 -2.39
N ARG A 41 -8.24 -5.00 -3.41
CA ARG A 41 -7.10 -5.58 -4.12
C ARG A 41 -5.84 -5.78 -3.24
N TYR A 42 -5.84 -5.27 -2.01
CA TYR A 42 -4.73 -5.39 -1.04
C TYR A 42 -4.97 -6.42 0.08
N ARG A 43 -6.05 -7.21 0.05
CA ARG A 43 -6.43 -8.11 1.16
C ARG A 43 -5.42 -9.24 1.46
N GLU A 44 -4.50 -9.52 0.56
CA GLU A 44 -3.60 -10.69 0.65
C GLU A 44 -2.20 -10.37 1.17
N LEU A 45 -1.84 -9.09 1.35
CA LEU A 45 -0.50 -8.68 1.78
C LEU A 45 -0.52 -8.05 3.17
N GLN A 46 0.58 -8.17 3.91
CA GLN A 46 0.78 -7.51 5.21
C GLN A 46 0.92 -6.00 5.06
N MET A 47 -0.18 -5.33 4.73
CA MET A 47 -0.24 -3.90 4.46
C MET A 47 -1.26 -3.24 5.38
N LYS A 48 -0.90 -2.10 5.97
CA LYS A 48 -1.86 -1.24 6.68
C LYS A 48 -2.40 -0.18 5.74
N LYS A 49 -3.71 -0.03 5.75
CA LYS A 49 -4.42 1.01 5.00
C LYS A 49 -4.46 2.28 5.86
N VAL A 50 -4.10 3.42 5.29
CA VAL A 50 -4.15 4.72 5.98
C VAL A 50 -4.97 5.71 5.17
N PHE A 51 -5.87 6.40 5.88
CA PHE A 51 -6.78 7.39 5.34
C PHE A 51 -6.07 8.74 5.20
N HIS A 52 -6.11 9.32 3.99
CA HIS A 52 -5.84 10.72 3.73
C HIS A 52 -6.64 11.20 2.52
#